data_AF-A0A3N5GLY0-F1
#
_entry.id   AF-A0A3N5GLY0-F1
#
_cell.length_a   1.000
_cell.length_b   1.000
_cell.length_c   1.000
_cell.angle_alpha   90.00
_cell.angle_beta   90.00
_cell.angle_gamma   90.00
#
_symmetry.space_group_name_H-M   'P 1'
#
loop_
_entity.id
_entity.type
_entity.pdbx_description
1 polymer ?
#
loop_
_entity_poly.entity_id
_entity_poly.type
_entity_poly.pdbx_seq_one_letter_code
_entity_poly.pdbx_strand_id
1 'polypeptide(L)'
;WFRRGLQGRARDWNWHHVLGIWCLPVLVVLSTSGVVISYRWANDAVFRLAGSPPPPPGRPQGPKVEAPGDGTVALPLQRLAGLAMERVPAWRELTVRLDPQAGRRPAAVQVSVRERDARPRFAAVQLWADPFTGKFLREERYGDLSRGRKARVWMRFLHTGEAFGGAGQLVAGLASLGAAVLVWTGLALALRRLARALRARPVMGSEAEPSSP
;
A
#
# COMPACT_ATOMS: atom_id res chain seq x y z
N TRP A 1 -20.65 -4.41 -22.36
CA TRP A 1 -21.22 -5.67 -21.84
C TRP A 1 -20.48 -6.88 -22.41
N PHE A 2 -20.39 -8.00 -21.67
CA PHE A 2 -19.74 -9.23 -22.16
C PHE A 2 -20.55 -9.85 -23.31
N ARG A 3 -19.94 -10.01 -24.48
CA ARG A 3 -20.54 -10.74 -25.61
C ARG A 3 -20.17 -12.22 -25.52
N ARG A 4 -21.19 -13.09 -25.61
CA ARG A 4 -21.04 -14.56 -25.61
C ARG A 4 -20.74 -15.05 -27.03
N GLY A 5 -20.14 -16.24 -27.16
CA GLY A 5 -19.86 -16.89 -28.45
C GLY A 5 -18.65 -16.35 -29.23
N LEU A 6 -17.99 -15.29 -28.75
CA LEU A 6 -16.76 -14.78 -29.37
C LEU A 6 -15.57 -15.70 -29.11
N GLN A 7 -14.71 -15.85 -30.12
CA GLN A 7 -13.48 -16.64 -30.03
C GLN A 7 -12.24 -15.81 -30.40
N GLY A 8 -11.07 -16.29 -29.97
CA GLY A 8 -9.76 -15.73 -30.30
C GLY A 8 -9.68 -14.21 -30.09
N ARG A 9 -9.35 -13.47 -31.16
CA ARG A 9 -9.13 -12.01 -31.13
C ARG A 9 -10.36 -11.22 -30.70
N ALA A 10 -11.54 -11.58 -31.17
CA ALA A 10 -12.76 -10.86 -30.85
C ALA A 10 -13.12 -10.99 -29.37
N ARG A 11 -12.92 -12.18 -28.79
CA ARG A 11 -13.12 -12.43 -27.35
C ARG A 11 -12.18 -11.59 -26.50
N ASP A 12 -10.87 -11.68 -26.78
CA ASP A 12 -9.85 -10.99 -25.99
C ASP A 12 -10.04 -9.46 -26.07
N TRP A 13 -10.41 -8.93 -27.24
CA TRP A 13 -10.76 -7.52 -27.42
C TRP A 13 -11.99 -7.10 -26.61
N ASN A 14 -13.07 -7.89 -26.64
CA ASN A 14 -14.28 -7.62 -25.87
C ASN A 14 -14.00 -7.66 -24.36
N TRP A 15 -13.28 -8.68 -23.88
CA TRP A 15 -12.93 -8.80 -22.47
C TRP A 15 -12.07 -7.62 -22.01
N HIS A 16 -11.08 -7.22 -22.80
CA HIS A 16 -10.21 -6.10 -22.47
C HIS A 16 -10.98 -4.80 -22.27
N HIS A 17 -11.91 -4.47 -23.17
CA HIS A 17 -12.67 -3.22 -23.07
C HIS A 17 -13.70 -3.26 -21.93
N VAL A 18 -14.40 -4.39 -21.76
CA VAL A 18 -15.42 -4.51 -20.72
C VAL A 18 -14.79 -4.55 -19.33
N LEU A 19 -13.76 -5.37 -19.10
CA LEU A 19 -13.05 -5.34 -17.82
C LEU A 19 -12.35 -4.01 -17.61
N GLY A 20 -11.80 -3.42 -18.68
CA GLY A 20 -11.11 -2.13 -18.62
C GLY A 20 -12.02 -1.05 -18.07
N ILE A 21 -13.22 -0.86 -18.64
CA ILE A 21 -14.13 0.20 -18.22
C ILE A 21 -14.61 0.02 -16.77
N TRP A 22 -14.90 -1.22 -16.34
CA TRP A 22 -15.41 -1.49 -14.99
C TRP A 22 -14.33 -1.47 -13.92
N CYS A 23 -13.12 -1.94 -14.23
CA CYS A 23 -12.01 -1.94 -13.29
C CYS A 23 -11.31 -0.58 -13.21
N LEU A 24 -11.41 0.28 -14.23
CA LEU A 24 -10.66 1.54 -14.32
C LEU A 24 -10.76 2.42 -13.06
N PRO A 25 -11.94 2.73 -12.49
CA PRO A 25 -12.01 3.60 -11.31
C PRO A 25 -11.25 3.02 -10.11
N VAL A 26 -11.39 1.71 -9.88
CA VAL A 26 -10.73 1.01 -8.78
C VAL A 26 -9.23 0.94 -9.01
N LEU A 27 -8.80 0.62 -10.24
CA LEU A 27 -7.39 0.55 -10.60
C LEU A 27 -6.71 1.91 -10.53
N VAL A 28 -7.39 3.00 -10.88
CA VAL A 28 -6.87 4.37 -10.67
C VAL A 28 -6.60 4.62 -9.19
N VAL A 29 -7.55 4.30 -8.30
CA VAL A 29 -7.35 4.45 -6.86
C VAL A 29 -6.18 3.61 -6.35
N LEU A 30 -6.11 2.33 -6.73
CA LEU A 30 -5.04 1.41 -6.32
C LEU A 30 -3.67 1.86 -6.85
N SER A 31 -3.57 2.25 -8.12
CA SER A 31 -2.33 2.72 -8.73
C SER A 31 -1.88 4.05 -8.15
N THR A 32 -2.76 5.05 -8.03
CA THR A 32 -2.39 6.37 -7.48
C THR A 32 -1.98 6.26 -6.02
N SER A 33 -2.71 5.48 -5.22
CA SER A 33 -2.31 5.21 -3.82
C SER A 33 -0.99 4.45 -3.74
N GLY A 34 -0.76 3.47 -4.63
CA GLY A 34 0.51 2.74 -4.73
C GLY A 34 1.69 3.66 -5.04
N VAL A 35 1.52 4.62 -5.95
CA VAL A 35 2.53 5.65 -6.25
C VAL A 35 2.84 6.48 -5.01
N VAL A 36 1.81 6.95 -4.29
CA VAL A 36 2.04 7.70 -3.04
C VAL A 36 2.70 6.82 -1.97
N ILE A 37 2.44 5.51 -1.97
CA ILE A 37 3.07 4.56 -1.05
C ILE A 37 4.54 4.34 -1.30
N SER A 38 4.91 4.20 -2.56
CA SER A 38 6.25 3.79 -2.96
C SER A 38 7.20 4.96 -3.16
N TYR A 39 6.70 6.14 -3.55
CA TYR A 39 7.55 7.25 -3.96
C TYR A 39 7.46 8.45 -3.01
N ARG A 40 8.63 8.89 -2.52
CA ARG A 40 8.76 10.01 -1.58
C ARG A 40 8.21 11.33 -2.15
N TRP A 41 8.52 11.64 -3.41
CA TRP A 41 8.03 12.87 -4.05
C TRP A 41 6.50 12.94 -4.06
N ALA A 42 5.83 11.80 -4.28
CA ALA A 42 4.38 11.72 -4.33
C ALA A 42 3.78 11.84 -2.93
N ASN A 43 4.38 11.18 -1.94
CA ASN A 43 4.05 11.38 -0.53
C ASN A 43 4.17 12.85 -0.13
N ASP A 44 5.29 13.49 -0.43
CA ASP A 44 5.56 14.86 -0.02
C ASP A 44 4.61 15.85 -0.69
N ALA A 45 4.23 15.60 -1.96
CA ALA A 45 3.19 16.35 -2.64
C ALA A 45 1.84 16.26 -1.90
N VAL A 46 1.44 15.06 -1.46
CA VAL A 46 0.19 14.87 -0.69
C VAL A 46 0.22 15.61 0.65
N PHE A 47 1.35 15.58 1.36
CA PHE A 47 1.50 16.34 2.60
C PHE A 47 1.36 17.85 2.37
N ARG A 48 2.04 18.38 1.34
CA ARG A 48 1.98 19.80 0.96
C ARG A 48 0.58 20.22 0.55
N LEU A 49 -0.10 19.44 -0.29
CA LEU A 49 -1.49 19.69 -0.70
C LEU A 49 -2.45 19.66 0.49
N ALA A 50 -2.17 18.84 1.50
CA ALA A 50 -2.94 18.79 2.74
C ALA A 50 -2.54 19.87 3.76
N GLY A 51 -1.66 20.82 3.41
CA GLY A 51 -1.20 21.89 4.30
C GLY A 51 -0.39 21.38 5.49
N SER A 52 0.32 20.27 5.33
CA SER A 52 1.15 19.64 6.38
C SER A 52 2.61 19.57 5.93
N PRO A 53 3.58 19.76 6.84
CA PRO A 53 4.99 19.56 6.49
C PRO A 53 5.22 18.08 6.13
N PRO A 54 5.96 17.78 5.05
CA PRO A 54 6.32 16.42 4.71
C PRO A 54 7.20 15.80 5.81
N PRO A 55 7.08 14.49 6.06
CA PRO A 55 7.88 13.82 7.07
C PRO A 55 9.37 13.88 6.71
N PRO A 56 10.27 14.03 7.70
CA PRO A 56 11.70 14.04 7.44
C PRO A 56 12.17 12.70 6.84
N PRO A 57 13.27 12.70 6.06
CA PRO A 57 13.91 11.47 5.62
C PRO A 57 14.28 10.56 6.80
N GLY A 58 14.09 9.26 6.63
CA GLY A 58 14.54 8.25 7.60
C GLY A 58 13.42 7.68 8.47
N ARG A 59 13.80 6.84 9.45
CA ARG A 59 12.85 6.24 10.39
C ARG A 59 12.40 7.31 11.39
N PRO A 60 11.09 7.40 11.70
CA PRO A 60 10.62 8.25 12.79
C PRO A 60 11.35 7.85 14.08
N GLN A 61 12.12 8.77 14.65
CA GLN A 61 12.72 8.54 15.96
C GLN A 61 11.61 8.66 17.00
N GLY A 62 11.48 7.64 17.85
CA GLY A 62 10.58 7.69 19.00
C GLY A 62 11.04 8.76 20.00
N PRO A 63 10.25 9.00 21.07
CA PRO A 63 10.72 9.77 22.21
C PRO A 63 12.07 9.24 22.71
N LYS A 64 12.95 10.14 23.15
CA LYS A 64 14.21 9.73 23.79
C LYS A 64 13.88 8.97 25.07
N VAL A 65 14.56 7.84 25.26
CA VAL A 65 14.55 7.08 26.50
C VAL A 65 15.84 7.41 27.23
N GLU A 66 15.75 7.72 28.52
CA GLU A 66 16.92 7.95 29.35
C GLU A 66 17.72 6.65 29.52
N ALA A 67 19.02 6.78 29.72
CA ALA A 67 19.83 5.61 29.98
C ALA A 67 19.39 4.96 31.29
N PRO A 68 19.10 3.65 31.31
CA PRO A 68 18.78 2.97 32.55
C PRO A 68 19.95 3.08 33.54
N GLY A 69 19.65 3.10 34.83
CA GLY A 69 20.67 2.89 35.85
C GLY A 69 21.30 1.51 35.73
N ASP A 70 22.53 1.35 36.22
CA ASP A 70 23.29 0.11 36.13
C ASP A 70 22.48 -1.09 36.64
N GLY A 71 22.45 -2.16 35.84
CA GLY A 71 21.73 -3.40 36.16
C GLY A 71 20.21 -3.38 35.92
N THR A 72 19.63 -2.28 35.45
CA THR A 72 18.19 -2.25 35.12
C THR A 72 17.91 -3.08 33.88
N VAL A 73 17.02 -4.06 34.02
CA VAL A 73 16.58 -4.92 32.92
C VAL A 73 15.27 -4.37 32.32
N ALA A 74 15.15 -4.42 31.00
CA ALA A 74 13.91 -4.04 30.32
C ALA A 74 12.74 -4.94 30.76
N LEU A 75 11.57 -4.35 30.90
CA LEU A 75 10.33 -5.05 31.19
C LEU A 75 10.01 -6.06 30.08
N PRO A 76 9.44 -7.23 30.44
CA PRO A 76 8.90 -8.15 29.45
C PRO A 76 7.86 -7.47 28.57
N LEU A 77 7.83 -7.82 27.27
CA LEU A 77 6.86 -7.26 26.32
C LEU A 77 5.41 -7.48 26.76
N GLN A 78 5.15 -8.57 27.47
CA GLN A 78 3.85 -8.90 28.04
C GLN A 78 3.41 -7.85 29.08
N ARG A 79 4.33 -7.32 29.89
CA ARG A 79 4.01 -6.25 30.86
C ARG A 79 3.69 -4.96 30.14
N LEU A 80 4.46 -4.59 29.12
CA LEU A 80 4.18 -3.41 28.30
C LEU A 80 2.86 -3.53 27.53
N ALA A 81 2.54 -4.71 27.02
CA ALA A 81 1.26 -4.99 26.37
C ALA A 81 0.09 -4.88 27.37
N GLY A 82 0.24 -5.41 28.59
CA GLY A 82 -0.74 -5.27 29.67
C GLY A 82 -1.03 -3.80 30.02
N LEU A 83 0.02 -2.99 30.20
CA LEU A 83 -0.11 -1.55 30.42
C LEU A 83 -0.82 -0.85 29.26
N ALA A 84 -0.57 -1.26 28.01
CA ALA A 84 -1.25 -0.70 26.85
C ALA A 84 -2.74 -1.08 26.80
N MET A 85 -3.09 -2.29 27.22
CA MET A 85 -4.48 -2.76 27.33
C MET A 85 -5.24 -2.02 28.44
N GLU A 86 -4.58 -1.74 29.57
CA GLU A 86 -5.14 -0.91 30.64
C GLU A 86 -5.33 0.54 30.20
N ARG A 87 -4.36 1.09 29.45
CA ARG A 87 -4.42 2.46 28.92
C ARG A 87 -5.52 2.65 27.87
N VAL A 88 -5.81 1.62 27.09
CA VAL A 88 -6.85 1.63 26.05
C VAL A 88 -7.79 0.42 26.24
N PRO A 89 -8.77 0.49 27.17
CA PRO A 89 -9.62 -0.65 27.52
C PRO A 89 -10.47 -1.21 26.36
N ALA A 90 -10.79 -0.37 25.38
CA ALA A 90 -11.56 -0.74 24.19
C ALA A 90 -10.74 -1.46 23.10
N TRP A 91 -9.52 -1.90 23.41
CA TRP A 91 -8.62 -2.58 22.47
C TRP A 91 -9.26 -3.83 21.84
N ARG A 92 -8.85 -4.09 20.60
CA ARG A 92 -9.17 -5.29 19.82
C ARG A 92 -7.91 -5.99 19.33
N GLU A 93 -6.90 -5.21 18.94
CA GLU A 93 -5.65 -5.70 18.38
C GLU A 93 -4.51 -4.81 18.88
N LEU A 94 -3.41 -5.45 19.29
CA LEU A 94 -2.17 -4.78 19.66
C LEU A 94 -1.06 -5.25 18.72
N THR A 95 -0.32 -4.29 18.17
CA THR A 95 0.92 -4.56 17.44
C THR A 95 2.08 -3.90 18.17
N VAL A 96 2.98 -4.72 18.71
CA VAL A 96 4.22 -4.25 19.32
C VAL A 96 5.30 -4.18 18.25
N ARG A 97 5.98 -3.05 18.14
CA ARG A 97 7.12 -2.86 17.23
C ARG A 97 8.40 -2.84 18.02
N LEU A 98 9.27 -3.79 17.69
CA LEU A 98 10.60 -3.91 18.27
C LEU A 98 11.58 -3.08 17.44
N ASP A 99 12.35 -2.23 18.11
CA ASP A 99 13.47 -1.55 17.46
C ASP A 99 14.62 -2.56 17.29
N PRO A 100 15.12 -2.80 16.06
CA PRO A 100 16.28 -3.66 15.84
C PRO A 100 17.54 -3.22 16.60
N GLN A 101 17.60 -1.96 17.06
CA GLN A 101 18.70 -1.41 17.83
C GLN A 101 18.44 -1.40 19.36
N ALA A 102 17.33 -1.99 19.84
CA ALA A 102 16.95 -1.96 21.26
C ALA A 102 18.01 -2.52 22.23
N GLY A 103 18.93 -3.36 21.75
CA GLY A 103 20.07 -3.87 22.55
C GLY A 103 21.36 -3.04 22.46
N ARG A 104 21.40 -2.02 21.60
CA ARG A 104 22.55 -1.12 21.41
C ARG A 104 22.34 0.25 22.02
N ARG A 105 21.10 0.71 22.08
CA ARG A 105 20.71 2.00 22.67
C ARG A 105 19.32 1.88 23.31
N PRO A 106 19.09 2.57 24.44
CA PRO A 106 17.75 2.76 25.00
C PRO A 106 16.80 3.33 23.93
N ALA A 107 15.71 2.63 23.66
CA ALA A 107 14.73 3.02 22.65
C ALA A 107 13.31 2.74 23.15
N ALA A 108 12.39 3.66 22.88
CA ALA A 108 11.00 3.50 23.31
C ALA A 108 10.33 2.36 22.53
N VAL A 109 9.58 1.52 23.23
CA VAL A 109 8.80 0.45 22.60
C VAL A 109 7.50 1.05 22.08
N GLN A 110 7.27 0.95 20.77
CA GLN A 110 6.04 1.43 20.16
C GLN A 110 4.98 0.31 20.19
N VAL A 111 3.83 0.61 20.77
CA VAL A 111 2.64 -0.24 20.77
C VAL A 111 1.53 0.46 19.98
N SER A 112 1.09 -0.14 18.90
CA SER A 112 -0.05 0.31 18.11
C SER A 112 -1.30 -0.45 18.56
N VAL A 113 -2.29 0.26 19.10
CA VAL A 113 -3.54 -0.32 19.60
C VAL A 113 -4.69 0.06 18.68
N ARG A 114 -5.42 -0.94 18.17
CA ARG A 114 -6.69 -0.71 17.45
C ARG A 114 -7.86 -0.98 18.37
N GLU A 115 -8.81 -0.07 18.40
CA GLU A 115 -10.04 -0.18 19.20
C GLU A 115 -11.16 -0.90 18.41
N ARG A 116 -12.08 -1.57 19.11
CA ARG A 116 -13.19 -2.32 18.48
C ARG A 116 -14.04 -1.46 17.55
N ASP A 117 -14.36 -0.25 17.99
CA ASP A 117 -15.28 0.67 17.30
C ASP A 117 -14.60 1.92 16.75
N ALA A 118 -13.29 1.84 16.51
CA ALA A 118 -12.49 2.92 15.93
C ALA A 118 -13.15 3.54 14.68
N ARG A 119 -13.12 4.87 14.58
CA ARG A 119 -13.57 5.65 13.41
C ARG A 119 -12.46 6.60 12.96
N PRO A 120 -11.95 6.46 11.72
CA PRO A 120 -12.22 5.38 10.75
C PRO A 120 -11.76 4.00 11.26
N ARG A 121 -12.20 2.91 10.61
CA ARG A 121 -11.99 1.50 11.08
C ARG A 121 -10.52 1.07 11.26
N PHE A 122 -9.62 1.82 10.65
CA PHE A 122 -8.18 1.60 10.70
C PHE A 122 -7.45 2.61 11.60
N ALA A 123 -8.18 3.48 12.31
CA ALA A 123 -7.60 4.32 13.32
C ALA A 123 -6.95 3.46 14.41
N ALA A 124 -5.78 3.89 14.86
CA ALA A 124 -5.01 3.25 15.90
C ALA A 124 -4.44 4.31 16.84
N VAL A 125 -4.36 3.97 18.11
CA VAL A 125 -3.63 4.73 19.13
C VAL A 125 -2.19 4.24 19.11
N GLN A 126 -1.24 5.15 18.94
CA GLN A 126 0.19 4.86 19.02
C GLN A 126 0.66 5.24 20.42
N LEU A 127 1.19 4.26 21.16
CA LEU A 127 1.78 4.45 22.47
C LEU A 127 3.29 4.19 22.36
N TRP A 128 4.10 5.07 22.92
CA TRP A 128 5.54 4.85 23.08
C TRP A 128 5.81 4.68 24.56
N ALA A 129 6.19 3.48 24.96
CA ALA A 129 6.52 3.16 26.34
C ALA A 129 8.04 3.15 26.54
N ASP A 130 8.48 3.66 27.68
CA ASP A 130 9.81 3.40 28.20
C ASP A 130 9.91 1.90 28.56
N PRO A 131 10.84 1.14 27.94
CA PRO A 131 10.97 -0.29 28.19
C PRO A 131 11.43 -0.62 29.61
N PHE A 132 12.04 0.30 30.35
CA PHE A 132 12.58 0.04 31.68
C PHE A 132 11.57 0.40 32.78
N THR A 133 10.84 1.50 32.61
CA THR A 133 9.89 2.00 33.63
C THR A 133 8.43 1.65 33.34
N GLY A 134 8.09 1.34 32.10
CA GLY A 134 6.71 1.12 31.65
C GLY A 134 5.90 2.41 31.48
N LYS A 135 6.49 3.59 31.71
CA LYS A 135 5.82 4.88 31.54
C LYS A 135 5.59 5.18 30.05
N PHE A 136 4.40 5.67 29.72
CA PHE A 136 4.11 6.15 28.37
C PHE A 136 4.72 7.54 28.15
N LEU A 137 5.69 7.63 27.25
CA LEU A 137 6.41 8.85 26.89
C LEU A 137 5.66 9.68 25.83
N ARG A 138 4.83 9.01 25.02
CA ARG A 138 4.00 9.65 24.00
C ARG A 138 2.76 8.81 23.74
N GLU A 139 1.65 9.50 23.50
CA GLU A 139 0.41 8.96 22.97
C GLU A 139 0.00 9.79 21.76
N GLU A 140 -0.35 9.15 20.66
CA GLU A 140 -0.85 9.82 19.46
C GLU A 140 -2.07 9.06 18.94
N ARG A 141 -3.20 9.75 18.86
CA ARG A 141 -4.46 9.20 18.34
C ARG A 141 -4.69 9.67 16.91
N TYR A 142 -5.65 9.04 16.24
CA TYR A 142 -6.03 9.43 14.87
C TYR A 142 -6.47 10.90 14.78
N GLY A 143 -7.15 11.41 15.81
CA GLY A 143 -7.57 12.82 15.89
C GLY A 143 -6.40 13.80 15.80
N ASP A 144 -5.29 13.46 16.45
CA ASP A 144 -4.09 14.28 16.59
C ASP A 144 -3.24 14.33 15.31
N LEU A 145 -3.48 13.40 14.38
CA LEU A 145 -2.74 13.33 13.13
C LEU A 145 -3.00 14.57 12.27
N SER A 146 -1.93 15.11 11.69
CA SER A 146 -2.00 16.14 10.66
C SER A 146 -2.83 15.67 9.46
N ARG A 147 -3.39 16.62 8.70
CA ARG A 147 -4.21 16.31 7.51
C ARG A 147 -3.45 15.47 6.50
N GLY A 148 -2.17 15.78 6.27
CA GLY A 148 -1.28 14.99 5.41
C GLY A 148 -1.10 13.55 5.92
N ARG A 149 -0.95 13.37 7.24
CA ARG A 149 -0.81 12.04 7.83
C ARG A 149 -2.12 11.24 7.78
N LYS A 150 -3.27 11.90 7.98
CA LYS A 150 -4.60 11.28 7.74
C LYS A 150 -4.76 10.84 6.29
N ALA A 151 -4.45 11.71 5.32
CA ALA A 151 -4.50 11.38 3.89
C ALA A 151 -3.59 10.21 3.55
N ARG A 152 -2.36 10.20 4.09
CA ARG A 152 -1.40 9.12 3.92
C ARG A 152 -1.91 7.77 4.43
N VAL A 153 -2.53 7.75 5.60
CA VAL A 153 -3.16 6.56 6.17
C VAL A 153 -4.32 6.10 5.29
N TRP A 154 -5.20 7.01 4.86
CA TRP A 154 -6.30 6.69 3.94
C TRP A 154 -5.81 6.05 2.65
N MET A 155 -4.76 6.59 2.02
CA MET A 155 -4.18 6.02 0.80
C MET A 155 -3.68 4.59 1.01
N ARG A 156 -3.04 4.29 2.15
CA ARG A 156 -2.62 2.93 2.49
C ARG A 156 -3.82 1.97 2.55
N PHE A 157 -4.87 2.33 3.27
CA PHE A 157 -6.03 1.45 3.45
C PHE A 157 -6.96 1.40 2.24
N LEU A 158 -6.95 2.42 1.38
CA LEU A 158 -7.60 2.35 0.06
C LEU A 158 -6.84 1.41 -0.88
N HIS A 159 -5.50 1.45 -0.86
CA HIS A 159 -4.66 0.56 -1.67
C HIS A 159 -4.88 -0.92 -1.32
N THR A 160 -4.96 -1.25 -0.03
CA THR A 160 -5.23 -2.62 0.43
C THR A 160 -6.71 -3.01 0.34
N GLY A 161 -7.62 -2.07 0.03
CA GLY A 161 -9.07 -2.27 0.04
C GLY A 161 -9.71 -2.30 1.44
N GLU A 162 -8.92 -2.24 2.51
CA GLU A 162 -9.38 -2.36 3.89
C GLU A 162 -10.14 -1.13 4.41
N ALA A 163 -10.07 0.01 3.72
CA ALA A 163 -10.74 1.26 4.12
C ALA A 163 -12.24 1.06 4.40
N PHE A 164 -12.90 0.19 3.63
CA PHE A 164 -14.33 -0.13 3.75
C PHE A 164 -14.58 -1.55 4.31
N GLY A 165 -13.56 -2.18 4.90
CA GLY A 165 -13.61 -3.57 5.37
C GLY A 165 -13.75 -4.57 4.23
N GLY A 166 -14.43 -5.69 4.48
CA GLY A 166 -14.51 -6.82 3.54
C GLY A 166 -15.07 -6.46 2.15
N ALA A 167 -16.02 -5.53 2.07
CA ALA A 167 -16.56 -5.08 0.78
C ALA A 167 -15.49 -4.37 -0.07
N GLY A 168 -14.69 -3.49 0.55
CA GLY A 168 -13.60 -2.80 -0.14
C GLY A 168 -12.50 -3.78 -0.59
N GLN A 169 -12.18 -4.76 0.24
CA GLN A 169 -11.21 -5.82 -0.10
C GLN A 169 -11.70 -6.69 -1.25
N LEU A 170 -12.99 -7.06 -1.28
CA LEU A 170 -13.58 -7.81 -2.38
C LEU A 170 -13.50 -7.01 -3.69
N VAL A 171 -13.87 -5.73 -3.66
CA VAL A 171 -13.78 -4.84 -4.84
C VAL A 171 -12.34 -4.71 -5.34
N ALA A 172 -11.38 -4.47 -4.43
CA ALA A 172 -9.96 -4.41 -4.78
C ALA A 172 -9.43 -5.73 -5.34
N GLY A 173 -9.84 -6.87 -4.75
CA GLY A 173 -9.49 -8.21 -5.22
C GLY A 173 -10.04 -8.51 -6.61
N LEU A 174 -11.31 -8.21 -6.87
CA LEU A 174 -11.93 -8.36 -8.20
C LEU A 174 -11.26 -7.47 -9.24
N ALA A 175 -10.93 -6.22 -8.88
CA ALA A 175 -10.19 -5.33 -9.77
C ALA A 175 -8.77 -5.86 -10.06
N SER A 176 -8.11 -6.49 -9.08
CA SER A 176 -6.77 -7.07 -9.25
C SER A 176 -6.80 -8.30 -10.16
N LEU A 177 -7.80 -9.17 -10.02
CA LEU A 177 -8.06 -10.26 -10.98
C LEU A 177 -8.37 -9.71 -12.37
N GLY A 178 -9.20 -8.67 -12.45
CA GLY A 178 -9.49 -7.95 -13.69
C GLY A 178 -8.20 -7.41 -14.34
N ALA A 179 -7.29 -6.83 -13.57
CA ALA A 179 -5.99 -6.35 -14.05
C ALA A 179 -5.13 -7.48 -14.63
N ALA A 180 -5.09 -8.66 -14.00
CA ALA A 180 -4.38 -9.81 -14.56
C ALA A 180 -4.94 -10.21 -15.94
N VAL A 181 -6.27 -10.24 -16.09
CA VAL A 181 -6.92 -10.49 -17.39
C VAL A 181 -6.65 -9.37 -18.38
N LEU A 182 -6.61 -8.10 -17.95
CA LEU A 182 -6.27 -6.96 -18.79
C LEU A 182 -4.84 -7.04 -19.32
N VAL A 183 -3.87 -7.42 -18.48
CA VAL A 183 -2.48 -7.66 -18.88
C VAL A 183 -2.42 -8.78 -19.91
N TRP A 184 -3.06 -9.92 -19.63
CA TRP A 184 -3.10 -11.05 -20.55
C TRP A 184 -3.70 -10.67 -21.92
N THR A 185 -4.90 -10.08 -21.91
CA THR A 185 -5.61 -9.69 -23.15
C THR A 185 -4.85 -8.59 -23.90
N GLY A 186 -4.22 -7.65 -23.20
CA GLY A 186 -3.37 -6.62 -23.78
C GLY A 186 -2.15 -7.21 -24.49
N LEU A 187 -1.43 -8.12 -23.84
CA LEU A 187 -0.29 -8.84 -24.42
C LEU A 187 -0.71 -9.70 -25.62
N ALA A 188 -1.79 -10.48 -25.48
CA ALA A 188 -2.30 -11.33 -26.57
C ALA A 188 -2.65 -10.49 -27.82
N LEU A 189 -3.28 -9.33 -27.63
CA LEU A 189 -3.62 -8.42 -28.73
C LEU A 189 -2.37 -7.75 -29.33
N ALA A 190 -1.41 -7.35 -28.50
CA ALA A 190 -0.14 -6.76 -28.93
C ALA A 190 0.71 -7.74 -29.74
N LEU A 191 0.87 -8.98 -29.26
CA LEU A 191 1.63 -10.02 -29.96
C LEU A 191 0.97 -10.40 -31.29
N ARG A 192 -0.36 -10.52 -31.35
CA ARG A 192 -1.08 -10.75 -32.62
C ARG A 192 -0.95 -9.57 -33.60
N ARG A 193 -0.84 -8.34 -33.11
CA ARG A 193 -0.56 -7.16 -33.95
C ARG A 193 0.86 -7.22 -34.50
N LEU A 194 1.83 -7.52 -33.65
CA LEU A 194 3.24 -7.65 -34.04
C LEU A 194 3.45 -8.78 -35.05
N ALA A 195 2.92 -9.98 -34.80
CA ALA A 195 3.05 -11.12 -35.70
C ALA A 195 2.48 -10.83 -37.10
N ARG A 196 1.37 -10.10 -37.19
CA ARG A 196 0.82 -9.66 -38.49
C ARG A 196 1.70 -8.62 -39.17
N ALA A 197 2.23 -7.66 -38.44
CA ALA A 197 3.16 -6.66 -38.99
C ALA A 197 4.44 -7.33 -39.53
N LEU A 198 4.96 -8.34 -38.84
CA LEU A 198 6.13 -9.10 -39.28
C LEU A 198 5.86 -9.96 -40.51
N ARG A 199 4.68 -10.59 -40.60
CA ARG A 199 4.26 -11.39 -41.78
C ARG A 199 3.91 -10.54 -43.00
N ALA A 200 3.51 -9.28 -42.79
CA ALA A 200 3.14 -8.35 -43.86
C ALA A 200 4.33 -7.57 -44.43
N ARG A 201 5.55 -7.79 -43.94
CA ARG A 201 6.75 -7.21 -44.55
C ARG A 201 6.98 -7.85 -45.92
N PRO A 202 6.95 -7.08 -47.03
CA PRO A 202 7.34 -7.63 -48.33
C PRO A 202 8.81 -8.04 -48.25
N VAL A 203 9.14 -9.18 -48.85
CA VAL A 203 10.53 -9.59 -49.11
C VAL A 203 11.07 -8.61 -50.15
N MET A 204 11.56 -7.45 -49.69
CA MET A 204 12.35 -6.54 -50.51
C MET A 204 13.72 -7.19 -50.68
N GLY A 205 13.88 -7.94 -51.77
CA GLY A 205 15.18 -8.51 -52.15
C GLY A 205 15.09 -9.81 -52.93
N SER A 206 14.37 -9.82 -54.05
CA SER A 206 14.64 -10.75 -55.15
C SER A 206 13.86 -10.31 -56.39
N GLU A 207 14.34 -9.26 -57.07
CA GLU A 207 14.20 -9.11 -58.54
C GLU A 207 14.85 -7.80 -59.01
N ALA A 208 16.01 -7.94 -59.66
CA ALA A 208 16.48 -7.14 -60.80
C ALA A 208 17.74 -7.84 -61.32
N GLU A 209 17.86 -8.34 -62.54
CA GLU A 209 16.96 -8.63 -63.67
C GLU A 209 17.75 -9.59 -64.59
N PRO A 210 17.11 -10.29 -65.54
CA PRO A 210 17.73 -11.29 -66.40
C PRO A 210 18.48 -10.69 -67.62
N SER A 211 19.26 -11.56 -68.24
CA SER A 211 20.22 -11.41 -69.35
C SER A 211 19.80 -10.63 -70.61
N SER A 212 20.79 -9.87 -71.11
CA SER A 212 21.24 -9.48 -72.48
C SER A 212 20.31 -9.57 -73.71
N PRO A 213 20.47 -8.64 -74.70
CA PRO A 213 20.00 -8.85 -76.07
C PRO A 213 20.86 -9.83 -76.87
#